data_AF-W0J8Z2-F1
#
_entry.id   AF-W0J8Z2-F1
#
_cell.length_a   1.000
_cell.length_b   1.000
_cell.length_c   1.000
_cell.angle_alpha   90.00
_cell.angle_beta   90.00
_cell.angle_gamma   90.00
#
_symmetry.space_group_name_H-M   'P 1'
#
loop_
_entity.id
_entity.type
_entity.pdbx_description
1 polymer ?
#
loop_
_entity_poly.entity_id
_entity_poly.type
_entity_poly.pdbx_seq_one_letter_code
_entity_poly.pdbx_strand_id
1 'polypeptide(L)'
;MIVCDIEGGEGDLFDDDIVSRLRRTDFIVELHEAFRPGVTNDLLNIFKKTHTIILIDAISDEEKVSAYRYPPLHRMSEVLCRYATAERRYSKMQWLVALAG
;
A
#
# COMPACT_ATOMS: atom_id res chain seq x y z
N MET A 1 6.38 13.66 5.85
CA MET A 1 5.76 12.37 5.51
C MET A 1 5.00 12.51 4.20
N ILE A 2 5.09 11.50 3.33
CA ILE A 2 4.36 11.39 2.06
C ILE A 2 3.52 10.12 2.09
N VAL A 3 2.28 10.20 1.62
CA VAL A 3 1.39 9.05 1.41
C VAL A 3 1.06 9.00 -0.08
N CYS A 4 1.23 7.83 -0.70
CA CYS A 4 1.14 7.66 -2.14
C CYS A 4 0.35 6.40 -2.49
N ASP A 5 -0.75 6.58 -3.21
CA ASP A 5 -1.53 5.55 -3.89
C ASP A 5 -1.80 6.10 -5.30
N ILE A 6 -1.15 5.51 -6.30
CA ILE A 6 -1.16 6.01 -7.69
C ILE A 6 -1.30 4.89 -8.72
N GLU A 7 -1.90 3.77 -8.33
CA GLU A 7 -2.43 2.76 -9.26
C GLU A 7 -1.42 2.21 -10.29
N GLY A 8 -0.16 1.96 -9.88
CA GLY A 8 0.88 1.38 -10.76
C GLY A 8 1.92 2.38 -11.28
N GLY A 9 1.71 3.68 -11.04
CA GLY A 9 2.67 4.74 -11.40
C GLY A 9 3.91 4.81 -10.50
N GLU A 10 4.02 3.97 -9.47
CA GLU A 10 5.06 4.07 -8.45
C GLU A 10 6.46 3.88 -9.04
N GLY A 11 6.59 2.95 -9.99
CA GLY A 11 7.87 2.67 -10.65
C GLY A 11 8.34 3.77 -11.61
N ASP A 12 7.47 4.72 -11.97
CA ASP A 12 7.85 5.89 -12.77
C ASP A 12 8.06 7.14 -11.87
N LEU A 13 7.39 7.19 -10.72
CA LEU A 13 7.52 8.28 -9.74
C LEU A 13 8.77 8.14 -8.86
N PHE A 14 9.11 6.93 -8.43
CA PHE A 14 10.20 6.70 -7.48
C PHE A 14 11.41 6.12 -8.17
N ASP A 15 12.50 6.88 -8.13
CA ASP A 15 13.84 6.46 -8.53
C ASP A 15 14.86 6.78 -7.42
N ASP A 16 16.11 6.38 -7.65
CA ASP A 16 17.20 6.60 -6.71
C ASP A 16 17.47 8.09 -6.42
N ASP A 17 17.31 8.99 -7.40
CA ASP A 17 17.56 10.42 -7.21
C ASP A 17 16.46 11.06 -6.35
N ILE A 18 15.20 10.79 -6.67
CA ILE A 18 14.03 11.30 -5.95
C ILE A 18 14.05 10.82 -4.50
N VAL A 19 14.20 9.51 -4.29
CA VAL A 19 14.19 8.93 -2.93
C VAL A 19 15.40 9.44 -2.12
N SER A 20 16.58 9.59 -2.73
CA SER A 20 17.77 10.14 -2.04
C SER A 20 17.61 11.60 -1.64
N ARG A 21 16.98 12.43 -2.49
CA ARG A 21 16.65 13.83 -2.16
C ARG A 21 15.66 13.91 -0.99
N LEU A 22 14.79 12.92 -0.86
CA LEU A 22 13.78 12.83 0.18
C LEU A 22 14.15 11.89 1.34
N ARG A 23 15.44 11.57 1.52
CA ARG A 23 15.93 10.65 2.58
C ARG A 23 15.53 11.01 4.02
N ARG A 24 15.12 12.26 4.27
CA ARG A 24 14.65 12.74 5.59
C ARG A 24 13.11 12.76 5.71
N THR A 25 12.41 12.15 4.77
CA THR A 25 10.95 12.11 4.71
C THR A 25 10.49 10.67 4.86
N ASP A 26 9.52 10.42 5.74
CA ASP A 26 8.84 9.13 5.82
C ASP A 26 7.86 8.93 4.67
N PHE A 27 7.68 7.69 4.23
CA PHE A 27 6.77 7.31 3.17
C PHE A 27 5.83 6.19 3.59
N ILE A 28 4.60 6.27 3.10
CA ILE A 28 3.63 5.18 3.06
C ILE A 28 3.16 5.07 1.60
N VAL A 29 3.54 3.99 0.91
CA VAL A 29 3.22 3.78 -0.51
C VAL A 29 2.41 2.50 -0.66
N GLU A 30 1.23 2.58 -1.27
CA GLU A 30 0.49 1.39 -1.69
C GLU A 30 1.13 0.82 -2.97
N LEU A 31 1.40 -0.48 -2.96
CA LEU A 31 2.11 -1.19 -4.02
C LEU A 31 1.14 -1.97 -4.90
N HIS A 32 1.29 -1.76 -6.20
CA HIS A 32 0.34 -2.15 -7.23
C HIS A 32 0.91 -3.21 -8.18
N GLU A 33 1.26 -4.38 -7.64
CA GLU A 33 1.93 -5.46 -8.37
C GLU A 33 1.15 -5.95 -9.62
N ALA A 34 -0.18 -5.92 -9.59
CA ALA A 34 -1.00 -6.28 -10.75
C ALA A 34 -0.98 -5.25 -11.89
N PHE A 35 -0.76 -3.97 -11.56
CA PHE A 35 -0.64 -2.93 -12.58
C PHE A 35 0.78 -2.87 -13.15
N ARG A 36 1.78 -3.09 -12.30
CA ARG A 36 3.19 -3.14 -12.71
C ARG A 36 3.92 -4.30 -12.02
N PRO A 37 4.04 -5.46 -12.69
CA PRO A 37 4.81 -6.59 -12.16
C PRO A 37 6.26 -6.20 -11.88
N GLY A 38 6.77 -6.54 -10.70
CA GLY A 38 8.11 -6.21 -10.22
C GLY A 38 8.21 -4.93 -9.38
N VAL A 39 7.18 -4.07 -9.39
CA VAL A 39 7.23 -2.74 -8.73
C VAL A 39 7.56 -2.85 -7.25
N THR A 40 7.06 -3.87 -6.57
CA THR A 40 7.35 -4.12 -5.15
C THR A 40 8.85 -4.28 -4.92
N ASN A 41 9.50 -5.17 -5.67
CA ASN A 41 10.92 -5.45 -5.50
C ASN A 41 11.79 -4.26 -5.91
N ASP A 42 11.39 -3.54 -6.96
CA ASP A 42 12.10 -2.34 -7.43
C ASP A 42 12.10 -1.25 -6.36
N LEU A 43 10.93 -0.93 -5.80
CA LEU A 43 10.81 0.08 -4.75
C LEU A 43 11.53 -0.36 -3.46
N LEU A 44 11.42 -1.63 -3.06
CA LEU A 44 12.19 -2.15 -1.92
C LEU A 44 13.70 -1.94 -2.11
N ASN A 45 14.20 -2.17 -3.33
CA ASN A 45 15.62 -1.99 -3.65
C ASN A 45 16.07 -0.52 -3.64
N ILE A 46 15.18 0.41 -4.01
CA ILE A 46 15.44 1.85 -3.98
C ILE A 46 15.40 2.36 -2.53
N PHE A 47 14.28 2.18 -1.84
CA PHE A 47 14.05 2.76 -0.50
C PHE A 47 15.02 2.22 0.57
N LYS A 48 15.49 0.98 0.46
CA LYS A 48 16.38 0.38 1.48
C LYS A 48 17.75 1.06 1.56
N LYS A 49 18.10 1.86 0.55
CA LYS A 49 19.36 2.60 0.50
C LYS A 49 19.37 3.77 1.48
N THR A 50 18.21 4.31 1.83
CA THR A 50 18.09 5.53 2.64
C THR A 50 17.10 5.44 3.79
N HIS A 51 16.19 4.48 3.77
CA HIS A 51 15.10 4.34 4.75
C HIS A 51 15.09 2.95 5.38
N THR A 52 14.54 2.87 6.59
CA THR A 52 14.16 1.59 7.20
C THR A 52 12.81 1.16 6.66
N ILE A 53 12.73 -0.03 6.07
CA ILE A 53 11.51 -0.52 5.41
C ILE A 53 10.72 -1.45 6.33
N ILE A 54 9.40 -1.26 6.33
CA ILE A 54 8.40 -2.21 6.82
C ILE A 54 7.43 -2.46 5.66
N LEU A 55 7.19 -3.73 5.33
CA LEU A 55 6.22 -4.12 4.32
C LEU A 55 5.00 -4.73 5.02
N ILE A 56 3.81 -4.21 4.72
CA ILE A 56 2.56 -4.63 5.37
C ILE A 56 1.63 -5.18 4.29
N ASP A 57 1.09 -6.38 4.49
CA ASP A 57 0.09 -6.93 3.60
C ASP A 57 -1.26 -6.25 3.81
N ALA A 58 -1.93 -5.86 2.72
CA ALA A 58 -3.34 -5.46 2.79
C ALA A 58 -4.20 -6.69 3.09
N ILE A 59 -5.25 -6.50 3.88
CA ILE A 59 -6.23 -7.55 4.15
C ILE A 59 -7.19 -7.70 2.97
N SER A 60 -7.58 -8.94 2.69
CA SER A 60 -8.55 -9.29 1.63
C SER A 60 -9.94 -8.70 1.90
N ASP A 61 -10.76 -8.62 0.85
CA ASP A 61 -12.15 -8.18 0.97
C ASP A 61 -12.98 -9.08 1.91
N GLU A 62 -12.64 -10.38 1.98
CA GLU A 62 -13.20 -11.32 2.95
C GLU A 62 -12.80 -10.98 4.38
N GLU A 63 -11.51 -10.68 4.62
CA GLU A 63 -11.00 -10.34 5.95
C GLU A 63 -11.58 -9.01 6.46
N LYS A 64 -11.79 -8.02 5.58
CA LYS A 64 -12.38 -6.71 5.93
C LYS A 64 -13.71 -6.83 6.65
N VAL A 65 -14.56 -7.78 6.27
CA VAL A 65 -15.88 -8.02 6.90
C VAL A 65 -15.75 -8.24 8.40
N SER A 66 -14.72 -8.97 8.82
CA SER A 66 -14.48 -9.30 10.22
C SER A 66 -13.49 -8.36 10.91
N ALA A 67 -12.58 -7.72 10.18
CA ALA A 67 -11.56 -6.83 10.73
C ALA A 67 -12.08 -5.42 11.00
N TYR A 68 -12.96 -4.89 10.15
CA TYR A 68 -13.44 -3.51 10.29
C TYR A 68 -14.45 -3.37 11.44
N ARG A 69 -14.26 -2.34 12.26
CA ARG A 69 -15.10 -2.01 13.42
C ARG A 69 -15.57 -0.56 13.30
N TYR A 70 -16.40 -0.30 12.28
CA TYR A 70 -16.94 1.02 11.99
C TYR A 70 -18.47 1.02 12.19
N PRO A 71 -19.06 1.97 12.96
CA PRO A 71 -20.47 1.87 13.35
C PRO A 71 -21.48 1.74 12.20
N PRO A 72 -21.30 2.41 11.04
CA PRO A 72 -22.12 2.18 9.86
C PRO A 72 -22.11 0.74 9.32
N LEU A 73 -21.01 -0.01 9.50
CA LEU A 73 -20.92 -1.41 9.06
C LEU A 73 -21.64 -2.37 10.02
N HIS A 74 -21.80 -2.03 11.30
CA HIS A 74 -22.40 -2.91 12.30
C HIS A 74 -23.85 -3.32 12.01
N ARG A 75 -24.56 -2.54 11.19
CA ARG A 75 -25.95 -2.80 10.79
C ARG A 75 -26.06 -3.51 9.44
N MET A 76 -24.93 -3.74 8.75
CA MET A 76 -24.90 -4.39 7.46
C MET A 76 -24.82 -5.91 7.64
N SER A 77 -25.45 -6.66 6.73
CA SER A 77 -25.15 -8.09 6.59
C SER A 77 -23.71 -8.27 6.10
N GLU A 78 -23.12 -9.45 6.27
CA GLU A 78 -21.76 -9.74 5.77
C GLU A 78 -21.63 -9.47 4.27
N VAL A 79 -22.66 -9.80 3.49
CA VAL A 79 -22.69 -9.56 2.03
C VAL A 79 -22.65 -8.06 1.73
N LEU A 80 -23.44 -7.26 2.44
CA LEU A 80 -23.46 -5.80 2.27
C LEU A 80 -22.14 -5.18 2.74
N CYS A 81 -21.58 -5.65 3.85
CA CYS A 81 -20.30 -5.21 4.36
C CYS A 81 -19.20 -5.46 3.32
N ARG A 82 -19.08 -6.69 2.82
CA ARG A 82 -18.12 -7.05 1.77
C ARG A 82 -18.30 -6.15 0.54
N TYR A 83 -19.53 -5.97 0.07
CA TYR A 83 -19.78 -5.14 -1.11
C TYR A 83 -19.41 -3.66 -0.88
N ALA A 84 -19.64 -3.14 0.32
CA ALA A 84 -19.36 -1.75 0.68
C ALA A 84 -17.86 -1.48 0.91
N THR A 85 -17.09 -2.47 1.38
CA THR A 85 -15.65 -2.34 1.68
C THR A 85 -14.75 -2.93 0.61
N ALA A 86 -15.32 -3.60 -0.39
CA ALA A 86 -14.55 -4.27 -1.43
C ALA A 86 -13.80 -3.27 -2.31
N GLU A 87 -12.49 -3.46 -2.41
CA GLU A 87 -11.66 -2.78 -3.40
C GLU A 87 -11.70 -3.51 -4.75
N ARG A 88 -12.26 -4.73 -4.78
CA ARG A 88 -12.48 -5.53 -6.00
C ARG A 88 -11.20 -5.74 -6.81
N ARG A 89 -10.05 -5.81 -6.13
CA ARG A 89 -8.77 -6.07 -6.78
C ARG A 89 -8.46 -7.55 -6.70
N TYR A 90 -8.20 -8.16 -7.85
CA TYR A 90 -7.91 -9.59 -7.97
C TYR A 90 -6.48 -9.97 -7.57
N SER A 91 -5.70 -9.01 -7.06
CA SER A 91 -4.32 -9.19 -6.64
C SER A 91 -4.10 -8.68 -5.23
N LYS A 92 -3.22 -9.37 -4.50
CA LYS A 92 -2.74 -8.93 -3.20
C LYS A 92 -2.05 -7.57 -3.34
N MET A 93 -2.47 -6.60 -2.53
CA MET A 93 -1.79 -5.31 -2.38
C MET A 93 -0.97 -5.28 -1.10
N GLN A 94 0.05 -4.44 -1.08
CA GLN A 94 0.96 -4.28 0.05
C GLN A 94 1.24 -2.80 0.26
N TRP A 95 1.57 -2.43 1.49
CA TRP A 95 1.96 -1.09 1.87
C TRP A 95 3.44 -1.08 2.24
N LEU A 96 4.24 -0.32 1.49
CA LEU A 96 5.61 0.01 1.82
C LEU A 96 5.62 1.19 2.79
N VAL A 97 6.05 0.95 4.02
CA VAL A 97 6.35 2.00 4.99
C VAL A 97 7.87 2.18 5.02
N ALA A 98 8.35 3.35 4.61
CA ALA A 98 9.77 3.69 4.59
C ALA A 98 10.04 4.83 5.59
N LEU A 99 10.71 4.51 6.70
CA LEU A 99 11.00 5.44 7.78
C LEU A 99 12.37 6.11 7.58
N ALA A 100 12.40 7.44 7.64
CA ALA A 100 13.62 8.21 7.57
C ALA A 100 14.44 8.06 8.86
N GLY A 101 15.77 8.02 8.71
CA GLY A 101 16.74 8.00 9.81
C GLY A 101 17.17 9.38 10.28
#